data_AF-A0A0B6F176-F1
#
_entry.id   AF-A0A0B6F176-F1
#
_cell.length_a   1.000
_cell.length_b   1.000
_cell.length_c   1.000
_cell.angle_alpha   90.00
_cell.angle_beta   90.00
_cell.angle_gamma   90.00
#
_symmetry.space_group_name_H-M   'P 1'
#
loop_
_entity.id
_entity.type
_entity.pdbx_description
1 polymer ?
#
loop_
_entity_poly.entity_id
_entity_poly.type
_entity_poly.pdbx_seq_one_letter_code
_entity_poly.pdbx_strand_id
1 'polypeptide(L)' 'MPPMPPSFHTLTRCTSAPPALAANHSDHGSQYVSIIYNERLAEHGITASIGTVGDSYDNALAENVNGSYKNELIHSRK' A
#
# COMPACT_ATOMS: atom_id res chain seq x y z
N MET A 1 -11.59 46.04 23.34
CA MET A 1 -11.10 44.65 23.20
C MET A 1 -11.71 44.07 21.94
N PRO A 2 -10.92 43.62 20.95
CA PRO A 2 -11.47 42.92 19.78
C PRO A 2 -11.95 41.52 20.17
N PRO A 3 -12.99 40.95 19.51
CA PRO A 3 -13.46 39.60 19.81
C PRO A 3 -12.43 38.53 19.39
N MET A 4 -12.32 37.46 20.17
CA MET A 4 -11.42 36.33 19.89
C MET A 4 -11.89 35.52 18.66
N PRO A 5 -10.98 34.98 17.84
CA PRO A 5 -11.35 34.09 16.75
C PRO A 5 -11.91 32.75 17.27
N PRO A 6 -12.84 32.10 16.54
CA PRO A 6 -13.44 30.86 16.99
C PRO A 6 -12.44 29.70 16.96
N SER A 7 -12.58 28.83 17.97
CA SER A 7 -11.72 27.67 18.26
C SER A 7 -11.61 26.68 17.10
N PHE A 8 -10.39 26.22 16.85
CA PHE A 8 -9.99 25.19 15.89
C PHE A 8 -10.56 23.80 16.24
N HIS A 9 -11.87 23.61 16.10
CA HIS A 9 -12.47 22.27 16.11
C HIS A 9 -13.45 22.12 14.93
N THR A 10 -12.93 22.33 13.73
CA THR A 10 -13.55 21.78 12.53
C THR A 10 -12.61 20.70 12.04
N LEU A 11 -12.98 19.43 12.24
CA LEU A 11 -12.31 18.32 11.60
C LEU A 11 -12.48 18.51 10.09
N THR A 12 -11.49 19.11 9.44
CA THR A 12 -11.35 19.07 8.00
C THR A 12 -11.19 17.60 7.63
N ARG A 13 -12.28 16.97 7.20
CA ARG A 13 -12.22 15.74 6.45
C ARG A 13 -11.37 16.04 5.23
N CYS A 14 -10.11 15.59 5.27
CA CYS A 14 -9.19 15.67 4.16
C CYS A 14 -9.81 14.90 2.99
N THR A 15 -10.48 15.62 2.08
CA THR A 15 -11.13 15.08 0.88
C THR A 15 -10.37 15.50 -0.37
N SER A 16 -9.03 15.57 -0.29
CA SER A 16 -8.19 16.03 -1.40
C SER A 16 -7.37 14.93 -2.06
N ALA A 17 -7.64 13.65 -1.79
CA ALA A 17 -7.12 12.59 -2.64
C ALA A 17 -8.16 12.31 -3.74
N PRO A 18 -7.81 12.43 -5.04
CA PRO A 18 -8.65 11.85 -6.09
C PRO A 18 -8.88 10.37 -5.76
N PRO A 19 -10.05 9.79 -6.10
CA PRO A 19 -10.29 8.38 -5.85
C PRO A 19 -9.14 7.60 -6.50
N ALA A 20 -8.37 6.89 -5.68
CA ALA A 20 -7.25 6.11 -6.18
C ALA A 20 -7.81 5.11 -7.19
N LEU A 21 -7.43 5.27 -8.45
CA LEU A 21 -7.87 4.39 -9.53
C LEU A 21 -7.30 2.97 -9.36
N ALA A 22 -6.30 2.81 -8.50
CA ALA A 22 -5.67 1.55 -8.19
C ALA A 22 -5.24 1.48 -6.71
N ALA A 23 -5.37 0.27 -6.14
CA ALA A 23 -4.79 -0.11 -4.86
C ALA A 23 -3.67 -1.12 -5.11
N ASN A 24 -2.55 -0.96 -4.42
CA ASN A 24 -1.44 -1.89 -4.45
C ASN A 24 -1.37 -2.59 -3.09
N HIS A 25 -1.73 -3.87 -3.07
CA HIS A 25 -1.63 -4.71 -1.89
C HIS A 25 -0.24 -5.36 -1.83
N SER A 26 0.45 -5.24 -0.71
CA SER A 26 1.79 -5.79 -0.53
C SER A 26 1.92 -6.48 0.83
N ASP A 27 2.86 -7.42 0.91
CA ASP A 27 3.23 -8.02 2.18
C ASP A 27 3.95 -7.04 3.12
N HIS A 28 4.29 -7.50 4.32
CA HIS A 28 4.94 -6.68 5.34
C HIS A 28 6.48 -6.63 5.20
N GLY A 29 7.01 -6.94 4.02
CA GLY A 29 8.43 -6.88 3.71
C GLY A 29 8.99 -5.47 3.87
N SER A 30 10.23 -5.37 4.35
CA SER A 30 10.88 -4.08 4.64
C SER A 30 10.93 -3.12 3.43
N GLN A 31 10.95 -3.68 2.22
CA GLN A 31 10.90 -2.90 0.97
C GLN A 31 9.55 -2.21 0.78
N TYR A 32 8.45 -2.91 1.02
CA TYR A 32 7.09 -2.41 0.83
C TYR A 32 6.64 -1.48 1.97
N VAL A 33 7.26 -1.60 3.14
CA VAL A 33 7.07 -0.70 4.28
C VAL A 33 7.96 0.57 4.18
N SER A 34 8.87 0.64 3.21
CA SER A 34 9.78 1.78 3.07
C SER A 34 9.07 3.07 2.65
N ILE A 35 9.58 4.21 3.15
CA ILE A 35 9.04 5.54 2.84
C ILE A 35 9.14 5.83 1.34
N ILE A 36 10.30 5.57 0.73
CA ILE A 36 10.55 5.81 -0.69
C ILE A 36 9.57 5.03 -1.59
N TYR A 37 9.23 3.80 -1.20
CA TYR A 37 8.26 3.00 -1.94
C TYR A 37 6.86 3.61 -1.90
N ASN A 38 6.42 4.07 -0.73
CA ASN A 38 5.12 4.71 -0.56
C ASN A 38 5.03 6.08 -1.25
N GLU A 39 6.12 6.86 -1.25
CA GLU A 39 6.19 8.13 -1.99
C GLU A 39 5.96 7.91 -3.50
N ARG A 40 6.60 6.89 -4.08
CA ARG A 40 6.40 6.53 -5.50
C ARG A 40 4.97 6.08 -5.81
N LEU A 41 4.34 5.32 -4.92
CA LEU A 41 2.93 4.94 -5.09
C LEU A 41 2.03 6.17 -5.07
N ALA A 42 2.29 7.12 -4.17
CA ALA A 42 1.55 8.37 -4.09
C ALA A 42 1.74 9.25 -5.34
N GLU A 43 2.94 9.33 -5.91
CA GLU A 43 3.23 10.03 -7.17
C GLU A 43 2.38 9.50 -8.34
N HIS A 44 2.06 8.21 -8.33
CA HIS A 44 1.20 7.56 -9.33
C HIS A 44 -0.28 7.49 -8.94
N GLY A 45 -0.69 8.08 -7.80
CA GLY A 45 -2.06 8.05 -7.32
C GLY A 45 -2.54 6.66 -6.90
N ILE A 46 -1.62 5.78 -6.51
CA ILE A 46 -1.90 4.41 -6.07
C ILE A 46 -1.99 4.38 -4.55
N THR A 47 -3.06 3.78 -4.01
CA THR A 47 -3.18 3.58 -2.57
C THR A 47 -2.41 2.34 -2.15
N ALA A 48 -1.42 2.50 -1.28
CA ALA A 48 -0.74 1.37 -0.64
C ALA A 48 -1.68 0.71 0.39
N SER A 49 -1.74 -0.62 0.35
CA SER A 49 -2.45 -1.46 1.31
C SER A 49 -1.54 -2.59 1.76
N ILE A 50 -1.53 -2.89 3.07
CA ILE A 50 -0.80 -4.02 3.64
C ILE A 50 -1.76 -4.86 4.49
N GLY A 51 -1.54 -6.17 4.50
CA GLY A 51 -2.30 -7.11 5.34
C GLY A 51 -2.04 -6.90 6.83
N THR A 52 -2.85 -7.54 7.68
CA THR A 52 -2.64 -7.51 9.14
C THR A 52 -1.34 -8.24 9.48
N VAL A 53 -0.60 -7.74 10.49
CA VAL A 53 0.63 -8.40 10.95
C VAL A 53 0.35 -9.85 11.35
N GLY A 54 1.07 -10.79 10.76
CA GLY A 54 0.92 -12.22 11.01
C GLY A 54 -0.15 -12.92 10.15
N ASP A 55 -0.81 -12.20 9.24
CA ASP A 55 -1.71 -12.79 8.26
C ASP A 55 -0.99 -12.95 6.90
N SER A 56 -0.55 -14.17 6.61
CA SER A 56 0.08 -14.50 5.34
C SER A 56 -0.92 -14.84 4.23
N TYR A 57 -2.21 -15.01 4.55
CA TYR A 57 -3.21 -15.40 3.54
C TYR A 57 -3.44 -14.31 2.51
N ASP A 58 -3.35 -13.04 2.93
CA ASP A 58 -3.49 -11.89 2.05
C ASP A 58 -2.44 -11.86 0.92
N ASN A 59 -1.26 -12.48 1.14
CA ASN A 59 -0.19 -12.60 0.14
C ASN A 59 -0.13 -13.97 -0.55
N ALA A 60 -0.96 -14.94 -0.15
CA ALA A 60 -0.83 -16.33 -0.59
C ALA A 60 -0.99 -16.50 -2.11
N LEU A 61 -1.82 -15.68 -2.76
CA LEU A 61 -1.98 -15.71 -4.21
C LEU A 61 -0.69 -15.31 -4.94
N ALA A 62 -0.05 -14.22 -4.49
CA ALA A 62 1.20 -13.75 -5.08
C ALA A 62 2.33 -14.77 -4.87
N GLU A 63 2.43 -15.36 -3.68
CA GLU A 63 3.41 -16.42 -3.39
C GLU A 63 3.21 -17.67 -4.24
N ASN A 64 1.96 -18.08 -4.49
CA ASN A 64 1.67 -19.22 -5.35
C ASN A 64 2.17 -18.98 -6.79
N VAL A 65 1.89 -17.80 -7.35
CA VAL A 65 2.37 -17.43 -8.68
C VAL A 65 3.90 -17.41 -8.73
N ASN A 66 4.56 -16.81 -7.74
CA ASN A 66 6.02 -16.80 -7.63
C ASN A 66 6.59 -18.23 -7.53
N GLY A 67 5.91 -19.11 -6.79
CA GLY A 67 6.25 -20.52 -6.67
C GLY A 67 6.15 -21.27 -7.99
N SER A 68 5.03 -21.13 -8.71
CA SER A 68 4.83 -21.71 -10.04
C SER A 68 5.91 -21.27 -11.02
N TYR A 69 6.20 -19.97 -11.07
CA TYR A 69 7.25 -19.42 -11.94
C TYR A 69 8.64 -20.00 -11.63
N LYS A 70 9.03 -20.03 -10.35
CA LYS A 70 10.31 -20.64 -9.94
C LYS A 70 10.36 -22.12 -10.29
N ASN A 71 9.25 -22.83 -10.12
CA ASN A 71 9.17 -24.25 -10.43
C ASN A 71 9.38 -24.50 -11.92
N GLU A 72 8.73 -23.74 -12.79
CA GLU A 72 8.95 -23.77 -14.23
C GLU A 72 10.41 -23.48 -14.56
N LEU A 73 10.99 -22.37 -14.08
CA LEU A 73 12.39 -22.03 -14.38
C LEU A 73 13.41 -23.11 -13.97
N ILE A 74 13.19 -23.79 -12.84
CA ILE A 74 14.10 -24.84 -12.38
C ILE A 74 13.98 -26.09 -13.27
N HIS A 75 12.76 -26.47 -13.64
CA HIS A 75 12.49 -27.72 -14.36
C HIS A 75 12.50 -27.59 -15.88
N SER A 76 12.39 -26.38 -16.42
CA SER A 76 12.49 -26.06 -17.85
C SER A 76 13.93 -25.91 -18.35
N ARG A 77 14.91 -25.94 -17.45
CA ARG A 77 16.34 -25.94 -17.77
C ARG A 77 16.82 -27.39 -17.86
N LYS A 78 16.48 -28.05 -18.96
CA LYS A 78 17.07 -29.33 -19.42
C LYS A 78 17.65 -29.16 -20.81
#